data_AF-A0A3S4IGN7-F1
#
_entry.id   AF-A0A3S4IGN7-F1
#
_cell.length_a   1.000
_cell.length_b   1.000
_cell.length_c   1.000
_cell.angle_alpha   90.00
_cell.angle_beta   90.00
_cell.angle_gamma   90.00
#
_symmetry.space_group_name_H-M   'P 1'
#
loop_
_entity.id
_entity.type
_entity.pdbx_description
1 polymer ?
#
loop_
_entity_poly.entity_id
_entity_poly.type
_entity_poly.pdbx_seq_one_letter_code
_entity_poly.pdbx_strand_id
1 'polypeptide(L)'
;MSAKNIFTVTITGFLLSACNQVVDEYSLKKNTKQIEKPEPSPTKADWDGALKKLIPEEKVSQEGNGTYSFASYPLPKNNLKGTALLGSRDEFRKIRHYRTSLGYSDYPRGADVNFYIALVDYGQPEFFVKPVYKGDSWLFFDRVQFLADGVVVIDKKFKHDELSRDYGSGWVYESADFIAGGDDIAALRVFAKSKILQLG
;
A
#
# COMPACT_ATOMS: atom_id res chain seq x y z
N MET A 1 -26.73 37.01 -38.97
CA MET A 1 -26.33 38.20 -38.19
C MET A 1 -25.54 37.74 -36.98
N SER A 2 -24.37 38.34 -36.80
CA SER A 2 -23.28 37.95 -35.89
C SER A 2 -23.30 38.80 -34.62
N ALA A 3 -23.05 38.17 -33.46
CA ALA A 3 -22.44 38.80 -32.26
C ALA A 3 -21.95 37.64 -31.36
N LYS A 4 -20.69 37.19 -31.44
CA LYS A 4 -19.48 37.71 -30.76
C LYS A 4 -19.71 38.12 -29.31
N ASN A 5 -19.55 37.15 -28.39
CA ASN A 5 -19.38 37.42 -26.96
C ASN A 5 -17.90 37.57 -26.62
N ILE A 6 -17.68 38.50 -25.71
CA ILE A 6 -16.48 39.28 -25.48
C ILE A 6 -15.59 38.60 -24.42
N PHE A 7 -14.28 38.56 -24.68
CA PHE A 7 -13.24 38.21 -23.72
C PHE A 7 -13.08 39.36 -22.71
N THR A 8 -13.07 39.05 -21.41
CA THR A 8 -12.60 39.97 -20.38
C THR A 8 -11.32 39.40 -19.77
N VAL A 9 -10.20 40.06 -20.05
CA VAL A 9 -8.90 39.85 -19.41
C VAL A 9 -8.75 40.95 -18.37
N THR A 10 -8.56 40.60 -17.10
CA THR A 10 -8.23 41.58 -16.05
C THR A 10 -6.73 41.54 -15.81
N ILE A 11 -6.03 42.56 -16.33
CA ILE A 11 -4.64 42.89 -15.96
C ILE A 11 -4.72 43.87 -14.80
N THR A 12 -4.20 43.51 -13.64
CA THR A 12 -3.92 44.47 -12.56
C THR A 12 -2.42 44.51 -12.37
N GLY A 13 -1.82 45.62 -12.82
CA GLY A 13 -0.40 45.92 -12.65
C GLY A 13 -0.18 47.09 -11.68
N PHE A 14 0.99 47.02 -11.05
CA PHE A 14 1.78 48.08 -10.40
C PHE A 14 1.28 48.73 -9.11
N LEU A 15 2.10 48.56 -8.06
CA LEU A 15 2.73 49.67 -7.34
C LEU A 15 4.14 49.26 -6.87
N LEU A 16 5.13 49.94 -7.45
CA LEU A 16 6.50 50.05 -6.93
C LEU A 16 6.44 50.83 -5.60
N SER A 17 7.05 50.29 -4.56
CA SER A 17 7.57 51.12 -3.47
C SER A 17 9.01 50.68 -3.19
N ALA A 18 9.93 51.57 -3.51
CA ALA A 18 11.33 51.46 -3.16
C ALA A 18 11.47 51.68 -1.65
N CYS A 19 12.01 50.68 -0.95
CA CYS A 19 12.58 50.88 0.39
C CYS A 19 14.07 50.54 0.29
N ASN A 20 14.87 51.59 0.13
CA ASN A 20 16.31 51.54 0.36
C ASN A 20 16.53 51.24 1.84
N GLN A 21 16.94 50.02 2.16
CA GLN A 21 17.64 49.74 3.42
C GLN A 21 19.06 49.34 3.09
N VAL A 22 19.96 50.14 3.64
CA VAL A 22 21.40 49.94 3.74
C VAL A 22 21.66 48.52 4.21
N VAL A 23 22.38 47.75 3.41
CA VAL A 23 22.82 46.40 3.77
C VAL A 23 24.02 46.57 4.69
N ASP A 24 23.82 46.43 6.00
CA ASP A 24 24.91 46.21 6.94
C ASP A 24 25.58 44.88 6.60
N GLU A 25 26.90 44.91 6.40
CA GLU A 25 27.76 43.73 6.24
C GLU A 25 27.71 42.87 7.51
N TYR A 26 26.72 41.99 7.60
CA TYR A 26 26.79 40.87 8.52
C TYR A 26 27.88 39.91 8.02
N SER A 27 29.00 39.89 8.75
CA SER A 27 30.02 38.85 8.68
C SER A 27 29.37 37.46 8.76
N LEU A 28 29.17 36.84 7.60
CA LEU A 28 28.89 35.42 7.45
C LEU A 28 30.13 34.65 7.92
N LYS A 29 30.18 34.33 9.22
CA LYS A 29 30.99 33.21 9.69
C LYS A 29 30.51 31.99 8.91
N LYS A 30 31.30 31.54 7.94
CA LYS A 30 31.13 30.24 7.27
C LYS A 30 31.05 29.17 8.35
N ASN A 31 29.83 28.81 8.72
CA ASN A 31 29.58 27.59 9.45
C ASN A 31 29.64 26.49 8.40
N THR A 32 30.88 26.06 8.11
CA THR A 32 31.13 24.87 7.31
C THR A 32 30.60 23.70 8.14
N LYS A 33 29.29 23.40 7.99
CA LYS A 33 28.77 22.09 8.37
C LYS A 33 29.68 21.09 7.65
N GLN A 34 30.43 20.32 8.44
CA GLN A 34 31.10 19.14 7.91
C GLN A 34 30.04 18.37 7.14
N ILE A 35 30.30 18.13 5.87
CA ILE A 35 29.49 17.20 5.08
C ILE A 35 29.73 15.86 5.77
N GLU A 36 28.81 15.45 6.64
CA GLU A 36 28.81 14.11 7.22
C GLU A 36 28.93 13.14 6.05
N LYS A 37 29.95 12.29 6.11
CA LYS A 37 30.16 11.23 5.14
C LYS A 37 28.82 10.47 5.04
N PRO A 38 28.23 10.32 3.84
CA PRO A 38 26.96 9.62 3.71
C PRO A 38 27.14 8.25 4.36
N GLU A 39 26.23 7.90 5.27
CA GLU A 39 26.24 6.58 5.88
C GLU A 39 26.27 5.52 4.77
N PRO A 40 27.10 4.48 4.91
CA PRO A 40 27.14 3.42 3.92
C PRO A 40 25.73 2.83 3.77
N SER A 41 25.29 2.61 2.53
CA SER A 41 24.01 1.97 2.29
C SER A 41 23.94 0.62 3.04
N PRO A 42 22.80 0.29 3.67
CA PRO A 42 22.68 -0.93 4.46
C PRO A 42 23.07 -2.17 3.64
N THR A 43 23.83 -3.08 4.25
CA THR A 43 24.11 -4.37 3.63
C THR A 43 22.91 -5.31 3.78
N LYS A 44 22.90 -6.41 3.03
CA LYS A 44 21.87 -7.46 3.16
C LYS A 44 21.80 -8.00 4.58
N ALA A 45 22.96 -8.17 5.21
CA ALA A 45 23.05 -8.65 6.57
C ALA A 45 22.44 -7.65 7.57
N ASP A 46 22.63 -6.35 7.35
CA ASP A 46 22.04 -5.30 8.19
C ASP A 46 20.51 -5.28 8.04
N TRP A 47 20.02 -5.40 6.81
CA TRP A 47 18.59 -5.40 6.51
C TRP A 47 17.88 -6.66 7.04
N ASP A 48 18.46 -7.84 6.79
CA ASP A 48 17.98 -9.11 7.34
C ASP A 48 18.02 -9.10 8.87
N GLY A 49 19.08 -8.53 9.45
CA GLY A 49 19.23 -8.37 10.90
C GLY A 49 18.17 -7.44 11.50
N ALA A 50 17.87 -6.31 10.84
CA ALA A 50 16.82 -5.40 11.27
C ALA A 50 15.44 -6.06 11.19
N LEU A 51 15.14 -6.75 10.09
CA LEU A 51 13.85 -7.43 9.93
C LEU A 51 13.66 -8.56 10.93
N LYS A 52 14.67 -9.40 11.16
CA LYS A 52 14.57 -10.49 12.16
C LYS A 52 14.33 -9.98 13.58
N LYS A 53 14.81 -8.77 13.90
CA LYS A 53 14.53 -8.11 15.19
C LYS A 53 13.08 -7.63 15.29
N LEU A 54 12.52 -7.11 14.20
CA LEU A 54 11.16 -6.58 14.16
C LEU A 54 10.09 -7.68 14.04
N ILE A 55 10.35 -8.66 13.19
CA ILE A 55 9.45 -9.74 12.80
C ILE A 55 10.25 -11.04 12.86
N PRO A 56 10.33 -11.69 14.03
CA PRO A 56 11.03 -12.97 14.15
C PRO A 56 10.31 -14.02 13.30
N GLU A 57 11.03 -14.60 12.33
CA GLU A 57 10.52 -15.64 11.44
C GLU A 57 10.59 -17.00 12.16
N GLU A 58 9.43 -17.64 12.32
CA GLU A 58 9.25 -18.97 12.89
C GLU A 58 8.61 -19.91 11.87
N LYS A 59 8.66 -21.23 12.12
CA LYS A 59 8.01 -22.26 11.28
C LYS A 59 8.31 -22.12 9.78
N VAL A 60 9.58 -21.89 9.45
CA VAL A 60 10.04 -21.70 8.07
C VAL A 60 9.87 -23.00 7.29
N SER A 61 9.19 -22.92 6.14
CA SER A 61 9.01 -24.02 5.20
C SER A 61 9.52 -23.63 3.82
N GLN A 62 10.40 -24.44 3.24
CA GLN A 62 10.98 -24.23 1.92
C GLN A 62 10.11 -24.89 0.85
N GLU A 63 9.88 -24.21 -0.27
CA GLU A 63 9.03 -24.69 -1.37
C GLU A 63 9.81 -25.24 -2.57
N GLY A 64 11.15 -25.23 -2.50
CA GLY A 64 12.03 -25.81 -3.54
C GLY A 64 12.15 -25.00 -4.84
N ASN A 65 11.40 -23.91 -4.98
CA ASN A 65 11.36 -23.00 -6.13
C ASN A 65 12.02 -21.63 -5.82
N GLY A 66 12.86 -21.56 -4.77
CA GLY A 66 13.41 -20.29 -4.26
C GLY A 66 12.41 -19.45 -3.46
N THR A 67 11.23 -19.99 -3.17
CA THR A 67 10.28 -19.40 -2.22
C THR A 67 10.33 -20.14 -0.89
N TYR A 68 10.16 -19.40 0.20
CA TYR A 68 9.88 -19.98 1.50
C TYR A 68 8.73 -19.24 2.18
N SER A 69 7.99 -19.96 3.01
CA SER A 69 6.96 -19.42 3.88
C SER A 69 7.40 -19.47 5.33
N PHE A 70 6.85 -18.58 6.15
CA PHE A 70 7.13 -18.48 7.57
C PHE A 70 5.91 -17.93 8.32
N ALA A 71 5.90 -18.11 9.63
CA ALA A 71 4.95 -17.47 10.53
C ALA A 71 5.72 -16.58 11.50
N SER A 72 5.13 -15.46 11.91
CA SER A 72 5.66 -14.62 12.98
C SER A 72 4.55 -14.30 13.97
N TYR A 73 4.93 -14.21 15.23
CA TYR A 73 4.03 -13.90 16.34
C TYR A 73 4.55 -12.63 17.04
N PRO A 74 4.33 -11.45 16.44
CA PRO A 74 4.88 -10.19 16.94
C PRO A 74 4.25 -9.74 18.27
N LEU A 75 3.13 -10.35 18.69
CA LEU A 75 2.47 -10.06 19.97
C LEU A 75 2.95 -11.02 21.08
N PRO A 76 3.09 -10.55 22.34
CA PRO A 76 3.53 -11.37 23.46
C PRO A 76 2.71 -12.67 23.66
N LYS A 77 3.40 -13.77 24.02
CA LYS A 77 2.83 -15.14 24.20
C LYS A 77 1.68 -15.26 25.22
N ASN A 78 1.47 -14.26 26.05
CA ASN A 78 0.38 -14.20 27.02
C ASN A 78 -0.91 -13.58 26.45
N ASN A 79 -0.89 -13.09 25.20
CA ASN A 79 -2.04 -12.53 24.49
C ASN A 79 -2.47 -13.41 23.29
N LEU A 80 -2.33 -14.74 23.44
CA LEU A 80 -2.48 -15.78 22.41
C LEU A 80 -3.87 -15.91 21.76
N LYS A 81 -4.74 -14.91 21.86
CA LYS A 81 -5.85 -14.78 20.91
C LYS A 81 -5.35 -14.13 19.61
N GLY A 82 -4.63 -14.93 18.82
CA GLY A 82 -5.17 -15.31 17.51
C GLY A 82 -4.71 -14.58 16.25
N THR A 83 -3.59 -13.85 16.22
CA THR A 83 -3.09 -13.29 14.95
C THR A 83 -1.64 -13.68 14.69
N ALA A 84 -1.44 -14.65 13.80
CA ALA A 84 -0.14 -14.90 13.20
C ALA A 84 0.05 -13.93 12.02
N LEU A 85 1.24 -13.36 11.90
CA LEU A 85 1.67 -12.76 10.65
C LEU A 85 2.27 -13.88 9.80
N LEU A 86 1.54 -14.30 8.77
CA LEU A 86 2.02 -15.27 7.81
C LEU A 86 2.83 -14.52 6.77
N GLY A 87 4.02 -15.02 6.47
CA GLY A 87 4.90 -14.42 5.48
C GLY A 87 5.32 -15.41 4.41
N SER A 88 5.64 -14.89 3.24
CA SER A 88 6.37 -15.60 2.20
C SER A 88 7.47 -14.72 1.65
N ARG A 89 8.52 -15.36 1.14
CA ARG A 89 9.68 -14.70 0.56
C ARG A 89 10.03 -15.36 -0.75
N ASP A 90 10.03 -14.58 -1.82
CA ASP A 90 10.60 -14.94 -3.11
C ASP A 90 12.05 -14.45 -3.16
N GLU A 91 13.01 -15.38 -3.12
CA GLU A 91 14.44 -15.05 -3.17
C GLU A 91 14.92 -14.59 -4.55
N PHE A 92 14.20 -14.84 -5.63
CA PHE A 92 14.61 -14.33 -6.94
C PHE A 92 14.18 -12.87 -7.13
N ARG A 93 12.94 -12.57 -6.75
CA ARG A 93 12.37 -11.21 -6.83
C ARG A 93 12.76 -10.32 -5.65
N LYS A 94 13.39 -10.89 -4.62
CA LYS A 94 13.83 -10.18 -3.41
C LYS A 94 12.69 -9.41 -2.74
N ILE A 95 11.53 -10.06 -2.65
CA ILE A 95 10.32 -9.48 -2.06
C ILE A 95 9.75 -10.39 -0.96
N ARG A 96 9.33 -9.77 0.15
CA ARG A 96 8.57 -10.44 1.21
C ARG A 96 7.13 -10.00 1.13
N HIS A 97 6.22 -10.95 1.27
CA HIS A 97 4.81 -10.68 1.48
C HIS A 97 4.45 -11.02 2.91
N TYR A 98 3.65 -10.17 3.54
CA TYR A 98 3.14 -10.38 4.89
C TYR A 98 1.63 -10.25 4.86
N ARG A 99 0.94 -11.24 5.41
CA ARG A 99 -0.52 -11.23 5.57
C ARG A 99 -0.87 -11.67 6.98
N THR A 100 -2.00 -11.18 7.47
CA THR A 100 -2.55 -11.61 8.74
C THR A 100 -3.29 -12.95 8.56
N SER A 101 -3.22 -13.83 9.57
CA SER A 101 -4.07 -15.03 9.62
C SER A 101 -5.56 -14.71 9.80
N LEU A 102 -5.89 -13.47 10.17
CA LEU A 102 -7.24 -12.93 10.26
C LEU A 102 -7.52 -12.06 9.03
N GLY A 103 -8.59 -12.35 8.28
CA GLY A 103 -8.99 -11.53 7.14
C GLY A 103 -8.20 -11.79 5.84
N TYR A 104 -7.43 -12.87 5.78
CA TYR A 104 -7.03 -13.46 4.51
C TYR A 104 -7.92 -14.69 4.30
N SER A 105 -9.04 -14.54 3.61
CA SER A 105 -9.97 -15.66 3.48
C SER A 105 -9.65 -16.51 2.26
N ASP A 106 -9.51 -17.81 2.50
CA ASP A 106 -9.60 -18.85 1.48
C ASP A 106 -11.06 -19.32 1.35
N TYR A 107 -12.04 -18.40 1.43
CA TYR A 107 -13.46 -18.75 1.32
C TYR A 107 -13.67 -19.61 0.07
N PRO A 108 -14.30 -20.80 0.20
CA PRO A 108 -14.40 -21.73 -0.92
C PRO A 108 -15.22 -21.19 -2.10
N ARG A 109 -16.05 -20.16 -1.88
CA ARG A 109 -16.88 -19.50 -2.88
C ARG A 109 -17.32 -18.12 -2.40
N GLY A 110 -17.43 -17.16 -3.31
CA GLY A 110 -17.94 -15.81 -3.05
C GLY A 110 -16.94 -14.72 -3.37
N ALA A 111 -17.29 -13.50 -2.96
CA ALA A 111 -16.39 -12.35 -3.00
C ALA A 111 -15.71 -12.16 -1.64
N ASP A 112 -14.44 -11.81 -1.67
CA ASP A 112 -13.63 -11.50 -0.49
C ASP A 112 -12.65 -10.37 -0.78
N VAL A 113 -12.10 -9.76 0.27
CA VAL A 113 -11.02 -8.79 0.18
C VAL A 113 -9.89 -9.22 1.08
N ASN A 114 -8.76 -9.55 0.45
CA ASN A 114 -7.53 -9.86 1.13
C ASN A 114 -6.67 -8.60 1.30
N PHE A 115 -5.97 -8.50 2.43
CA PHE A 115 -5.03 -7.41 2.70
C PHE A 115 -3.64 -8.00 2.97
N TYR A 116 -2.61 -7.40 2.37
CA TYR A 116 -1.23 -7.82 2.60
C TYR A 116 -0.25 -6.66 2.44
N ILE A 117 0.95 -6.83 2.97
CA ILE A 117 2.08 -5.91 2.80
C ILE A 117 3.10 -6.59 1.90
N ALA A 118 3.61 -5.89 0.90
CA ALA A 118 4.78 -6.33 0.15
C ALA A 118 5.99 -5.43 0.50
N LEU A 119 7.14 -6.05 0.69
CA LEU A 119 8.38 -5.37 1.04
C LEU A 119 9.52 -5.90 0.17
N VAL A 120 9.96 -5.08 -0.78
CA VAL A 120 11.18 -5.32 -1.55
C VAL A 120 12.40 -5.02 -0.69
N ASP A 121 13.49 -5.77 -0.87
CA ASP A 121 14.76 -5.51 -0.17
C ASP A 121 15.19 -4.05 -0.35
N TYR A 122 15.50 -3.40 0.78
CA TYR A 122 15.88 -1.96 0.85
C TYR A 122 14.81 -0.98 0.33
N GLY A 123 13.61 -1.47 0.01
CA GLY A 123 12.47 -0.66 -0.41
C GLY A 123 11.62 -0.19 0.76
N GLN A 124 10.56 0.54 0.42
CA GLN A 124 9.50 0.88 1.36
C GLN A 124 8.43 -0.22 1.35
N PRO A 125 7.81 -0.52 2.50
CA PRO A 125 6.67 -1.43 2.53
C PRO A 125 5.47 -0.80 1.83
N GLU A 126 4.80 -1.58 0.98
CA GLU A 126 3.57 -1.19 0.30
C GLU A 126 2.41 -2.02 0.83
N PHE A 127 1.29 -1.35 1.13
CA PHE A 127 0.06 -2.00 1.59
C PHE A 127 -0.86 -2.25 0.41
N PHE A 128 -1.25 -3.49 0.20
CA PHE A 128 -2.08 -3.93 -0.90
C PHE A 128 -3.46 -4.37 -0.43
N VAL A 129 -4.44 -4.08 -1.28
CA VAL A 129 -5.81 -4.55 -1.17
C VAL A 129 -6.08 -5.43 -2.38
N LYS A 130 -6.61 -6.63 -2.13
CA LYS A 130 -6.88 -7.65 -3.14
C LYS A 130 -8.33 -8.11 -3.08
N PRO A 131 -9.25 -7.46 -3.81
CA PRO A 131 -10.53 -8.07 -4.11
C PRO A 131 -10.34 -9.40 -4.84
N VAL A 132 -11.05 -10.41 -4.38
CA VAL A 132 -11.07 -11.76 -4.96
C VAL A 132 -12.52 -12.17 -5.15
N TYR A 133 -12.83 -12.77 -6.30
CA TYR A 133 -14.08 -13.46 -6.55
C TYR A 133 -13.78 -14.91 -6.94
N LYS A 134 -14.51 -15.85 -6.32
CA LYS A 134 -14.45 -17.27 -6.64
C LYS A 134 -15.86 -17.82 -6.86
N GLY A 135 -16.12 -18.43 -8.01
CA GLY A 135 -17.47 -18.86 -8.38
C GLY A 135 -17.55 -19.94 -9.45
N ASP A 136 -18.79 -20.31 -9.80
CA ASP A 136 -19.10 -21.25 -10.90
C ASP A 136 -19.06 -20.57 -12.28
N SER A 137 -19.17 -19.24 -12.31
CA SER A 137 -19.21 -18.43 -13.52
C SER A 137 -18.38 -17.16 -13.34
N TRP A 138 -17.82 -16.65 -14.44
CA TRP A 138 -17.11 -15.38 -14.45
C TRP A 138 -18.06 -14.22 -14.09
N LEU A 139 -17.62 -13.35 -13.20
CA LEU A 139 -18.25 -12.05 -12.91
C LEU A 139 -17.77 -10.99 -13.90
N PHE A 140 -16.55 -11.15 -14.44
CA PHE A 140 -15.85 -10.17 -15.25
C PHE A 140 -15.81 -8.78 -14.61
N PHE A 141 -15.53 -8.73 -13.29
CA PHE A 141 -15.51 -7.46 -12.59
C PHE A 141 -14.38 -6.56 -13.11
N ASP A 142 -14.63 -5.26 -13.19
CA ASP A 142 -13.66 -4.23 -13.56
C ASP A 142 -13.63 -3.08 -12.54
N ARG A 143 -14.38 -3.21 -11.44
CA ARG A 143 -14.51 -2.19 -10.40
C ARG A 143 -14.79 -2.85 -9.05
N VAL A 144 -14.32 -2.25 -7.97
CA VAL A 144 -14.70 -2.61 -6.61
C VAL A 144 -15.10 -1.37 -5.83
N GLN A 145 -16.16 -1.48 -5.04
CA GLN A 145 -16.59 -0.42 -4.12
C GLN A 145 -16.68 -0.94 -2.69
N PHE A 146 -16.15 -0.15 -1.75
CA PHE A 146 -16.26 -0.41 -0.33
C PHE A 146 -17.26 0.58 0.25
N LEU A 147 -18.28 0.06 0.94
CA LEU A 147 -19.31 0.88 1.55
C LEU A 147 -19.20 0.85 3.08
N ALA A 148 -19.05 2.02 3.70
CA ALA A 148 -19.13 2.20 5.14
C ALA A 148 -20.41 2.96 5.47
N ASP A 149 -21.27 2.38 6.31
CA ASP A 149 -22.56 2.96 6.73
C ASP A 149 -23.41 3.49 5.55
N GLY A 150 -23.40 2.75 4.42
CA GLY A 150 -24.15 3.09 3.20
C GLY A 150 -23.50 4.11 2.28
N VAL A 151 -22.29 4.59 2.60
CA VAL A 151 -21.52 5.55 1.78
C VAL A 151 -20.32 4.85 1.14
N VAL A 152 -20.11 5.07 -0.16
CA VAL A 152 -18.91 4.57 -0.85
C VAL A 152 -17.69 5.32 -0.32
N VAL A 153 -16.77 4.59 0.31
CA VAL A 153 -15.52 5.12 0.87
C VAL A 153 -14.30 4.78 0.04
N ILE A 154 -14.35 3.71 -0.75
CA ILE A 154 -13.33 3.37 -1.74
C ILE A 154 -14.04 2.98 -3.02
N ASP A 155 -13.52 3.49 -4.14
CA ASP A 155 -14.00 3.23 -5.47
C ASP A 155 -12.79 3.07 -6.40
N LYS A 156 -12.50 1.82 -6.79
CA LYS A 156 -11.36 1.51 -7.65
C LYS A 156 -11.85 0.84 -8.92
N LYS A 157 -11.41 1.37 -10.05
CA LYS A 157 -11.59 0.78 -11.38
C LYS A 157 -10.29 0.15 -11.83
N PHE A 158 -10.39 -1.03 -12.42
CA PHE A 158 -9.28 -1.80 -12.95
C PHE A 158 -9.36 -1.84 -14.46
N LYS A 159 -8.20 -1.80 -15.11
CA LYS A 159 -8.04 -2.14 -16.52
C LYS A 159 -8.01 -3.64 -16.70
N HIS A 160 -8.22 -4.08 -17.93
CA HIS A 160 -8.26 -5.50 -18.25
C HIS A 160 -6.97 -6.25 -17.90
N ASP A 161 -5.82 -5.60 -18.05
CA ASP A 161 -4.48 -6.13 -17.76
C ASP A 161 -4.09 -6.11 -16.28
N GLU A 162 -4.87 -5.42 -15.43
CA GLU A 162 -4.70 -5.39 -13.97
C GLU A 162 -5.50 -6.51 -13.28
N LEU A 163 -6.28 -7.27 -14.04
CA LEU A 163 -7.14 -8.35 -13.55
C LEU A 163 -6.50 -9.70 -13.85
N SER A 164 -6.29 -10.49 -12.81
CA SER A 164 -5.94 -11.89 -12.92
C SER A 164 -7.20 -12.74 -12.99
N ARG A 165 -7.27 -13.62 -13.98
CA ARG A 165 -8.38 -14.56 -14.20
C ARG A 165 -7.83 -15.95 -14.40
N ASP A 166 -8.30 -16.90 -13.61
CA ASP A 166 -7.84 -18.28 -13.65
C ASP A 166 -9.00 -19.27 -13.47
N TYR A 167 -8.83 -20.49 -13.95
CA TYR A 167 -9.77 -21.59 -13.76
C TYR A 167 -9.02 -22.79 -13.18
N GLY A 168 -9.49 -23.28 -12.04
CA GLY A 168 -8.83 -24.38 -11.34
C GLY A 168 -9.75 -25.10 -10.36
N SER A 169 -9.57 -26.42 -10.23
CA SER A 169 -10.31 -27.23 -9.24
C SER A 169 -11.84 -27.09 -9.32
N GLY A 170 -12.38 -26.86 -10.52
CA GLY A 170 -13.82 -26.70 -10.77
C GLY A 170 -14.38 -25.29 -10.54
N TRP A 171 -13.55 -24.29 -10.24
CA TRP A 171 -13.98 -22.92 -9.99
C TRP A 171 -13.27 -21.93 -10.91
N VAL A 172 -13.92 -20.79 -11.18
CA VAL A 172 -13.26 -19.62 -11.74
C VAL A 172 -12.80 -18.70 -10.61
N TYR A 173 -11.69 -18.02 -10.83
CA TYR A 173 -11.06 -17.09 -9.90
C TYR A 173 -10.81 -15.78 -10.63
N GLU A 174 -11.28 -14.68 -10.07
CA GLU A 174 -10.95 -13.33 -10.51
C GLU A 174 -10.34 -12.56 -9.36
N SER A 175 -9.27 -11.82 -9.62
CA SER A 175 -8.68 -10.95 -8.62
C SER A 175 -8.00 -9.75 -9.25
N ALA A 176 -7.90 -8.67 -8.49
CA ALA A 176 -7.04 -7.54 -8.82
C ALA A 176 -6.33 -7.10 -7.54
N ASP A 177 -5.14 -6.56 -7.69
CA ASP A 177 -4.35 -6.03 -6.59
C ASP A 177 -4.15 -4.53 -6.82
N PHE A 178 -4.35 -3.70 -5.79
CA PHE A 178 -3.96 -2.29 -5.84
C PHE A 178 -3.24 -1.85 -4.57
N ILE A 179 -2.30 -0.91 -4.74
CA ILE A 179 -1.61 -0.26 -3.62
C ILE A 179 -2.58 0.72 -2.98
N ALA A 180 -2.85 0.56 -1.69
CA ALA A 180 -3.66 1.49 -0.92
C ALA A 180 -2.82 2.70 -0.52
N GLY A 181 -3.17 3.86 -1.08
CA GLY A 181 -2.58 5.14 -0.72
C GLY A 181 -3.03 5.64 0.65
N GLY A 182 -2.54 6.82 1.05
CA GLY A 182 -2.91 7.43 2.34
C GLY A 182 -4.41 7.60 2.53
N ASP A 183 -5.12 8.04 1.48
CA ASP A 183 -6.57 8.23 1.49
C ASP A 183 -7.32 6.88 1.58
N ASP A 184 -6.86 5.86 0.84
CA ASP A 184 -7.44 4.51 0.90
C ASP A 184 -7.29 3.92 2.31
N ILE A 185 -6.11 4.08 2.93
CA ILE A 185 -5.86 3.63 4.30
C ILE A 185 -6.75 4.38 5.30
N ALA A 186 -6.95 5.69 5.12
CA ALA A 186 -7.85 6.47 5.95
C ALA A 186 -9.31 5.98 5.81
N ALA A 187 -9.75 5.71 4.58
CA ALA A 187 -11.07 5.16 4.28
C ALA A 187 -11.26 3.76 4.88
N LEU A 188 -10.26 2.86 4.76
CA LEU A 188 -10.29 1.53 5.38
C LEU A 188 -10.38 1.60 6.91
N ARG A 189 -9.76 2.59 7.54
CA ARG A 189 -9.89 2.82 9.00
C ARG A 189 -11.29 3.26 9.40
N VAL A 190 -11.98 4.03 8.55
CA VAL A 190 -13.39 4.37 8.75
C VAL A 190 -14.26 3.13 8.57
N PHE A 191 -14.03 2.39 7.48
CA PHE A 191 -14.72 1.13 7.19
C PHE A 191 -14.59 0.13 8.35
N ALA A 192 -13.39 -0.07 8.90
CA ALA A 192 -13.16 -0.97 10.04
C ALA A 192 -13.92 -0.60 11.33
N LYS A 193 -14.43 0.64 11.44
CA LYS A 193 -15.22 1.12 12.58
C LYS A 193 -16.72 1.19 12.30
N SER A 194 -17.14 0.93 11.06
CA SER A 194 -18.52 0.97 10.60
C SER A 194 -19.35 -0.16 11.21
N LYS A 195 -20.67 0.06 11.33
CA LYS A 195 -21.61 -0.96 11.85
C LYS A 195 -22.14 -1.89 10.75
N ILE A 196 -22.10 -1.42 9.50
CA ILE A 196 -22.52 -2.17 8.32
C ILE A 196 -21.37 -2.17 7.31
N LEU A 197 -20.97 -3.36 6.86
CA LEU A 197 -19.91 -3.55 5.87
C LEU A 197 -20.51 -4.23 4.64
N GLN A 198 -20.36 -3.61 3.47
CA GLN A 198 -20.79 -4.19 2.20
C GLN A 198 -19.69 -4.02 1.14
N LEU A 199 -19.50 -5.08 0.36
CA LEU A 199 -18.69 -5.12 -0.84
C LEU A 199 -19.66 -5.10 -2.03
N GLY A 200 -19.51 -4.09 -2.90
CA GLY A 200 -20.34 -3.86 -4.08
C GLY A 200 -19.54 -4.00 -5.36
#